data_AF-P41880-F1
#
_entry.id   AF-P41880-F1
#
_cell.length_a   1.000
_cell.length_b   1.000
_cell.length_c   1.000
_cell.angle_alpha   90.00
_cell.angle_beta   90.00
_cell.angle_gamma   90.00
#
_symmetry.space_group_name_H-M   'P 1'
#
loop_
_entity.id
_entity.type
_entity.pdbx_description
1 polymer ?
#
loop_
_entity_poly.entity_id
_entity_poly.type
_entity_poly.pdbx_seq_one_letter_code
_entity_poly.pdbx_strand_id
1 'polypeptide(L)'
;MPRDDPITEEERRANSATDLIRMRLARLQQNIDKPAPIPIKKETLRAPKEPLEFVRNVVGSSAAAGSAEFHIYRNNRRKEQNRLDYIDAVAKKEELDDAYRHKVEKLEKEEESKTAKKRAKRLRQKAAAKKRKLTKKNNESDESSSDDSDSDSGSGSDNESEGKQNTEVEDKDKVEKEETDDEKTEVST
;
A
#
# COMPACT_ATOMS: atom_id res chain seq x y z
N MET A 1 -8.37 -0.26 -42.71
CA MET A 1 -8.10 0.20 -41.33
C MET A 1 -9.39 0.09 -40.54
N PRO A 2 -9.38 -0.36 -39.28
CA PRO A 2 -10.57 -0.33 -38.43
C PRO A 2 -11.06 1.11 -38.35
N ARG A 3 -12.36 1.36 -38.55
CA ARG A 3 -12.93 2.68 -38.29
C ARG A 3 -13.03 2.83 -36.78
N ASP A 4 -12.46 3.92 -36.27
CA ASP A 4 -12.54 4.24 -34.86
C ASP A 4 -13.99 4.60 -34.49
N ASP A 5 -14.37 4.33 -33.24
CA ASP A 5 -15.68 4.70 -32.73
C ASP A 5 -15.86 6.23 -32.84
N PRO A 6 -17.04 6.74 -33.24
CA PRO A 6 -17.26 8.17 -33.50
C PRO A 6 -16.91 9.06 -32.31
N ILE A 7 -17.09 8.52 -31.10
CA ILE A 7 -16.73 9.15 -29.82
C ILE A 7 -15.23 9.48 -29.76
N THR A 8 -14.38 8.57 -30.21
CA THR A 8 -12.93 8.73 -30.14
C THR A 8 -12.41 9.72 -31.18
N GLU A 9 -13.05 9.78 -32.35
CA GLU A 9 -12.74 10.79 -33.37
C GLU A 9 -13.11 12.20 -32.89
N GLU A 10 -14.27 12.36 -32.25
CA GLU A 10 -14.67 13.62 -31.63
C GLU A 10 -13.68 14.09 -30.56
N GLU A 11 -13.17 13.17 -29.74
CA GLU A 11 -12.17 13.48 -28.72
C GLU A 11 -10.82 13.88 -29.35
N ARG A 12 -10.41 13.26 -30.46
CA ARG A 12 -9.18 13.66 -31.19
C ARG A 12 -9.26 15.06 -31.79
N ARG A 13 -10.46 15.58 -32.06
CA ARG A 13 -10.67 16.93 -32.61
C ARG A 13 -10.47 18.04 -31.58
N ALA A 14 -10.43 17.71 -30.29
CA ALA A 14 -10.28 18.69 -29.23
C ALA A 14 -8.85 19.27 -29.21
N ASN A 15 -8.76 20.61 -29.19
CA ASN A 15 -7.46 21.31 -29.25
C ASN A 15 -6.82 21.53 -27.87
N SER A 16 -7.58 21.36 -26.78
CA SER A 16 -7.15 21.62 -25.41
C SER A 16 -7.75 20.59 -24.44
N ALA A 17 -7.09 20.37 -23.30
CA ALA A 17 -7.60 19.52 -22.22
C ALA A 17 -8.97 19.98 -21.70
N THR A 18 -9.21 21.30 -21.66
CA THR A 18 -10.50 21.87 -21.28
C THR A 18 -11.60 21.55 -22.29
N ASP A 19 -11.24 21.50 -23.58
CA ASP A 19 -12.15 21.19 -24.67
C ASP A 19 -12.55 19.70 -24.66
N LEU A 20 -11.59 18.81 -24.38
CA LEU A 20 -11.86 17.39 -24.13
C LEU A 20 -12.87 17.18 -22.99
N ILE A 21 -12.67 17.87 -21.87
CA ILE A 21 -13.58 17.80 -20.72
C ILE A 21 -14.96 18.32 -21.11
N ARG A 22 -15.04 19.46 -21.83
CA ARG A 22 -16.31 20.03 -22.29
C ARG A 22 -17.07 19.05 -23.20
N MET A 23 -16.41 18.42 -24.17
CA MET A 23 -17.01 17.43 -25.07
C MET A 23 -17.55 16.22 -24.30
N ARG A 24 -16.77 15.67 -23.36
CA ARG A 24 -17.20 14.56 -22.50
C ARG A 24 -18.38 14.94 -21.63
N LEU A 25 -18.35 16.13 -21.04
CA LEU A 25 -19.42 16.65 -20.18
C LEU A 25 -20.70 16.86 -20.98
N ALA A 26 -20.62 17.45 -22.18
CA ALA A 26 -21.77 17.60 -23.08
C ALA A 26 -22.40 16.24 -23.44
N ARG A 27 -21.57 15.21 -23.68
CA ARG A 27 -22.04 13.83 -23.94
C ARG A 27 -22.78 13.22 -22.73
N LEU A 28 -22.28 13.46 -21.51
CA LEU A 28 -22.95 13.05 -20.27
C LEU A 28 -24.28 13.81 -20.06
N GLN A 29 -24.31 15.10 -20.39
CA GLN A 29 -25.51 15.96 -20.26
C GLN A 29 -26.61 15.64 -21.26
N GLN A 30 -26.30 15.03 -22.41
CA GLN A 30 -27.34 14.60 -23.36
C GLN A 30 -28.31 13.59 -22.74
N ASN A 31 -27.88 12.81 -21.75
CA ASN A 31 -28.70 11.79 -21.08
C ASN A 31 -28.54 11.87 -19.56
N ILE A 32 -29.07 12.93 -18.95
CA ILE A 32 -28.94 13.18 -17.51
C ILE A 32 -29.56 12.06 -16.66
N ASP A 33 -30.63 11.44 -17.15
CA ASP A 33 -31.31 10.34 -16.44
C ASP A 33 -30.48 9.05 -16.39
N LYS A 34 -29.48 8.89 -17.28
CA LYS A 34 -28.62 7.70 -17.31
C LYS A 34 -27.46 7.89 -16.32
N PRO A 35 -27.30 7.01 -15.31
CA PRO A 35 -26.17 7.11 -14.40
C PRO A 35 -24.85 6.96 -15.16
N ALA A 36 -23.88 7.81 -14.81
CA ALA A 36 -22.56 7.78 -15.42
C ALA A 36 -21.87 6.42 -15.14
N PRO A 37 -21.23 5.79 -16.13
CA PRO A 37 -20.54 4.51 -15.94
C PRO A 37 -19.23 4.73 -15.17
N ILE A 38 -19.30 4.66 -13.85
CA ILE A 38 -18.12 4.73 -12.98
C ILE A 38 -17.53 3.31 -12.87
N PRO A 39 -16.28 3.08 -13.33
CA PRO A 39 -15.67 1.75 -13.27
C PRO A 39 -15.41 1.35 -11.81
N ILE A 40 -15.96 0.20 -11.41
CA ILE A 40 -15.67 -0.42 -10.12
C ILE A 40 -14.24 -0.99 -10.19
N LYS A 41 -13.44 -0.74 -9.14
CA LYS A 41 -12.08 -1.28 -9.04
C LYS A 41 -12.15 -2.82 -9.11
N LYS A 42 -11.45 -3.40 -10.08
CA LYS A 42 -11.28 -4.86 -10.17
C LYS A 42 -10.07 -5.26 -9.35
N GLU A 43 -10.12 -6.44 -8.75
CA GLU A 43 -8.93 -7.05 -8.14
C GLU A 43 -7.84 -7.22 -9.21
N THR A 44 -6.59 -6.94 -8.83
CA THR A 44 -5.44 -7.04 -9.74
C THR A 44 -5.10 -8.49 -10.06
N LEU A 45 -5.31 -9.38 -9.08
CA LEU A 45 -5.11 -10.81 -9.22
C LEU A 45 -6.42 -11.45 -9.69
N ARG A 46 -6.35 -12.19 -10.79
CA ARG A 46 -7.52 -12.88 -11.34
C ARG A 46 -7.70 -14.22 -10.64
N ALA A 47 -8.78 -14.35 -9.86
CA ALA A 47 -9.12 -15.61 -9.22
C ALA A 47 -9.27 -16.76 -10.24
N PRO A 48 -8.80 -17.98 -9.92
CA PRO A 48 -9.01 -19.15 -10.74
C PRO A 48 -10.51 -19.44 -10.86
N LYS A 49 -10.93 -20.01 -12.00
CA LYS A 49 -12.33 -20.39 -12.20
C LYS A 49 -12.69 -21.52 -11.23
N GLU A 50 -13.81 -21.36 -10.53
CA GLU A 50 -14.35 -22.38 -9.64
C GLU A 50 -14.49 -23.74 -10.36
N PRO A 51 -14.19 -24.85 -9.68
CA PRO A 51 -14.38 -26.18 -10.24
C PRO A 51 -15.86 -26.42 -10.54
N LEU A 52 -16.15 -27.22 -11.57
CA LEU A 52 -17.53 -27.60 -11.87
C LEU A 52 -18.05 -28.50 -10.76
N GLU A 53 -19.28 -28.24 -10.31
CA GLU A 53 -19.95 -29.05 -9.27
C GLU A 53 -20.15 -30.51 -9.72
N PHE A 54 -20.59 -30.71 -10.97
CA PHE A 54 -20.80 -32.03 -11.55
C PHE A 54 -20.14 -32.17 -12.91
N VAL A 55 -19.32 -33.21 -13.05
CA VAL A 55 -18.76 -33.64 -14.34
C VAL A 55 -19.66 -34.74 -14.90
N ARG A 56 -20.37 -34.45 -15.99
CA ARG A 56 -21.36 -35.36 -16.58
C ARG A 56 -20.76 -36.48 -17.43
N ASN A 57 -19.52 -36.30 -17.89
CA ASN A 57 -18.91 -37.16 -18.92
C ASN A 57 -17.78 -38.03 -18.33
N VAL A 58 -17.96 -38.52 -17.10
CA VAL A 58 -16.99 -39.40 -16.45
C VAL A 58 -17.14 -40.80 -17.05
N VAL A 59 -16.09 -41.30 -17.69
CA VAL A 59 -16.01 -42.69 -18.16
C VAL A 59 -15.76 -43.61 -16.96
N GLY A 60 -16.21 -44.88 -17.05
CA GLY A 60 -16.13 -45.83 -15.92
C GLY A 60 -14.72 -46.02 -15.37
N SER A 61 -14.59 -46.39 -14.09
CA SER A 61 -13.30 -46.45 -13.39
C SER A 61 -12.28 -47.43 -13.99
N SER A 62 -12.75 -48.47 -14.69
CA SER A 62 -11.91 -49.46 -15.37
C SER A 62 -11.82 -49.25 -16.89
N ALA A 63 -12.32 -48.12 -17.40
CA ALA A 63 -12.22 -47.81 -18.83
C ALA A 63 -10.76 -47.57 -19.23
N ALA A 64 -10.38 -48.00 -20.45
CA ALA A 64 -9.06 -47.72 -21.00
C ALA A 64 -8.88 -46.21 -21.30
N ALA A 65 -7.63 -45.75 -21.36
CA ALA A 65 -7.31 -44.37 -21.69
C ALA A 65 -7.91 -43.97 -23.05
N GLY A 66 -8.83 -43.00 -23.03
CA GLY A 66 -9.50 -42.49 -24.23
C GLY A 66 -8.64 -41.48 -25.00
N SER A 67 -8.98 -41.24 -26.27
CA SER A 67 -8.27 -40.24 -27.11
C SER A 67 -8.35 -38.81 -26.58
N ALA A 68 -9.37 -38.49 -25.77
CA ALA A 68 -9.55 -37.18 -25.15
C ALA A 68 -8.87 -37.04 -23.78
N GLU A 69 -8.46 -38.15 -23.15
CA GLU A 69 -7.99 -38.15 -21.75
C GLU A 69 -6.72 -37.30 -21.57
N PHE A 70 -5.82 -37.36 -22.55
CA PHE A 70 -4.62 -36.51 -22.57
C PHE A 70 -4.96 -35.01 -22.56
N HIS A 71 -5.97 -34.59 -23.34
CA HIS A 71 -6.39 -33.19 -23.38
C HIS A 71 -7.11 -32.76 -22.11
N ILE A 72 -7.86 -33.66 -21.47
CA ILE A 72 -8.48 -33.43 -20.17
C ILE A 72 -7.41 -33.20 -19.11
N TYR A 73 -6.42 -34.10 -18.99
CA TYR A 73 -5.28 -33.96 -18.09
C TYR A 73 -4.52 -32.64 -18.32
N ARG A 74 -4.18 -32.31 -19.57
CA ARG A 74 -3.49 -31.06 -19.92
C ARG A 74 -4.24 -29.82 -19.45
N ASN A 75 -5.57 -29.80 -19.63
CA ASN A 75 -6.40 -28.68 -19.20
C ASN A 75 -6.51 -28.61 -17.67
N ASN A 76 -6.65 -29.75 -17.00
CA ASN A 76 -6.70 -29.82 -15.53
C ASN A 76 -5.37 -29.40 -14.90
N ARG A 77 -4.24 -29.87 -15.42
CA ARG A 77 -2.90 -29.43 -14.97
C ARG A 77 -2.73 -27.92 -15.09
N ARG A 78 -3.16 -27.33 -16.20
CA ARG A 78 -3.11 -25.87 -16.39
C ARG A 78 -4.01 -25.14 -15.40
N LYS A 79 -5.24 -25.62 -15.17
CA LYS A 79 -6.15 -25.04 -14.17
C LYS A 79 -5.55 -25.10 -12.76
N GLU A 80 -4.94 -26.23 -12.42
CA GLU A 80 -4.33 -26.43 -11.12
C GLU A 80 -3.08 -25.58 -10.92
N GLN A 81 -2.18 -25.52 -11.91
CA GLN A 81 -1.02 -24.62 -11.84
C GLN A 81 -1.48 -23.17 -11.65
N ASN A 82 -2.45 -22.70 -12.45
CA ASN A 82 -2.99 -21.35 -12.29
C ASN A 82 -3.62 -21.12 -10.90
N ARG A 83 -4.18 -22.16 -10.27
CA ARG A 83 -4.74 -22.09 -8.92
C ARG A 83 -3.62 -21.97 -7.88
N LEU A 84 -2.57 -22.78 -8.00
CA LEU A 84 -1.38 -22.73 -7.14
C LEU A 84 -0.68 -21.37 -7.26
N ASP A 85 -0.40 -20.92 -8.49
CA ASP A 85 0.21 -19.62 -8.78
C ASP A 85 -0.60 -18.46 -8.17
N TYR A 86 -1.95 -18.54 -8.21
CA TYR A 86 -2.82 -17.54 -7.59
C TYR A 86 -2.69 -17.55 -6.06
N ILE A 87 -2.70 -18.72 -5.43
CA ILE A 87 -2.56 -18.85 -3.97
C ILE A 87 -1.22 -18.29 -3.52
N ASP A 88 -0.13 -18.67 -4.19
CA ASP A 88 1.21 -18.19 -3.88
C ASP A 88 1.32 -16.67 -4.07
N ALA A 89 0.72 -16.11 -5.12
CA ALA A 89 0.70 -14.67 -5.37
C ALA A 89 -0.12 -13.90 -4.31
N VAL A 90 -1.26 -14.45 -3.85
CA VAL A 90 -2.06 -13.85 -2.78
C VAL A 90 -1.30 -13.89 -1.46
N ALA A 91 -0.70 -15.03 -1.11
CA ALA A 91 0.08 -15.18 0.12
C ALA A 91 1.27 -14.21 0.18
N LYS A 92 2.05 -14.11 -0.91
CA LYS A 92 3.15 -13.14 -1.03
C LYS A 92 2.68 -11.69 -0.88
N LYS A 93 1.53 -11.36 -1.50
CA LYS A 93 0.96 -10.01 -1.40
C LYS A 93 0.54 -9.69 0.04
N GLU A 94 -0.15 -10.61 0.70
CA GLU A 94 -0.59 -10.46 2.09
C GLU A 94 0.61 -10.28 3.04
N GLU A 95 1.66 -11.09 2.89
CA GLU A 95 2.90 -10.97 3.66
C GLU A 95 3.56 -9.59 3.49
N LEU A 96 3.67 -9.09 2.25
CA LEU A 96 4.23 -7.77 1.96
C LEU A 96 3.35 -6.63 2.52
N ASP A 97 2.04 -6.74 2.37
CA ASP A 97 1.08 -5.76 2.89
C ASP A 97 1.14 -5.71 4.43
N ASP A 98 1.22 -6.84 5.11
CA ASP A 98 1.35 -6.92 6.57
C ASP A 98 2.71 -6.42 7.08
N ALA A 99 3.81 -6.77 6.40
CA ALA A 99 5.12 -6.22 6.71
C ALA A 99 5.14 -4.69 6.56
N TYR A 100 4.51 -4.16 5.51
CA TYR A 100 4.36 -2.73 5.28
C TYR A 100 3.52 -2.07 6.37
N ARG A 101 2.37 -2.64 6.73
CA ARG A 101 1.52 -2.15 7.82
C ARG A 101 2.28 -2.09 9.14
N HIS A 102 2.99 -3.15 9.51
CA HIS A 102 3.81 -3.17 10.71
C HIS A 102 4.93 -2.13 10.69
N LYS A 103 5.55 -1.88 9.54
CA LYS A 103 6.57 -0.83 9.38
C LYS A 103 5.97 0.55 9.59
N VAL A 104 4.83 0.85 8.97
CA VAL A 104 4.12 2.13 9.12
C VAL A 104 3.71 2.34 10.58
N GLU A 105 3.09 1.36 11.22
CA GLU A 105 2.69 1.46 12.63
C GLU A 105 3.87 1.71 13.58
N LYS A 106 5.03 1.10 13.32
CA LYS A 106 6.26 1.36 14.10
C LYS A 106 6.73 2.80 13.93
N LEU A 107 6.78 3.29 12.69
CA LEU A 107 7.17 4.67 12.39
C LEU A 107 6.21 5.67 13.05
N GLU A 108 4.89 5.45 12.93
CA GLU A 108 3.87 6.29 13.58
C GLU A 108 4.06 6.32 15.11
N LYS A 109 4.24 5.15 15.76
CA LYS A 109 4.50 5.09 17.21
C LYS A 109 5.78 5.81 17.63
N GLU A 110 6.84 5.69 16.83
CA GLU A 110 8.09 6.41 17.10
C GLU A 110 7.93 7.93 16.98
N GLU A 111 7.25 8.39 15.93
CA GLU A 111 6.93 9.81 15.72
C GLU A 111 6.01 10.36 16.82
N GLU A 112 4.99 9.61 17.22
CA GLU A 112 4.11 9.92 18.35
C GLU A 112 4.91 10.02 19.66
N SER A 113 5.84 9.11 19.92
CA SER A 113 6.68 9.17 21.12
C SER A 113 7.60 10.41 21.12
N LYS A 114 8.20 10.75 19.97
CA LYS A 114 9.05 11.94 19.78
C LYS A 114 8.24 13.22 19.95
N THR A 115 7.05 13.29 19.35
CA THR A 115 6.15 14.44 19.44
C THR A 115 5.54 14.57 20.84
N ALA A 116 5.20 13.48 21.52
CA ALA A 116 4.72 13.46 22.91
C ALA A 116 5.80 13.96 23.89
N LYS A 117 7.06 13.50 23.76
CA LYS A 117 8.19 14.02 24.56
C LYS A 117 8.36 15.53 24.37
N LYS A 118 8.36 16.01 23.12
CA LYS A 118 8.44 17.45 22.81
C LYS A 118 7.22 18.23 23.32
N ARG A 119 6.01 17.67 23.21
CA ARG A 119 4.76 18.26 23.72
C ARG A 119 4.79 18.36 25.25
N ALA A 120 5.24 17.32 25.96
CA ALA A 120 5.41 17.32 27.41
C ALA A 120 6.40 18.40 27.88
N LYS A 121 7.55 18.55 27.19
CA LYS A 121 8.53 19.62 27.47
C LYS A 121 7.89 21.01 27.31
N ARG A 122 7.14 21.26 26.23
CA ARG A 122 6.43 22.53 26.02
C ARG A 122 5.35 22.79 27.07
N LEU A 123 4.59 21.77 27.48
CA LEU A 123 3.57 21.92 28.53
C LEU A 123 4.20 22.25 29.89
N ARG A 124 5.31 21.60 30.26
CA ARG A 124 6.09 21.92 31.47
C ARG A 124 6.59 23.37 31.45
N GLN A 125 7.15 23.83 30.33
CA GLN A 125 7.59 25.22 30.17
C GLN A 125 6.42 26.22 30.24
N LYS A 126 5.30 25.94 29.57
CA LYS A 126 4.08 26.77 29.65
C LYS A 126 3.52 26.84 31.07
N ALA A 127 3.52 25.73 31.81
CA ALA A 127 3.09 25.70 33.20
C ALA A 127 4.03 26.52 34.12
N ALA A 128 5.35 26.39 33.93
CA ALA A 128 6.34 27.18 34.67
C ALA A 128 6.23 28.69 34.37
N ALA A 129 6.06 29.07 33.11
CA ALA A 129 5.86 30.47 32.72
C ALA A 129 4.57 31.07 33.29
N LYS A 130 3.47 30.29 33.32
CA LYS A 130 2.22 30.71 33.98
C LYS A 130 2.46 30.93 35.48
N LYS A 131 3.11 30.00 36.18
CA LYS A 131 3.45 30.16 37.61
C LYS A 131 4.27 31.42 37.87
N ARG A 132 5.31 31.67 37.07
CA ARG A 132 6.14 32.90 37.16
C ARG A 132 5.34 34.19 36.93
N LYS A 133 4.35 34.17 36.01
CA LYS A 133 3.48 35.33 35.78
C LYS A 133 2.52 35.58 36.94
N LEU A 134 2.01 34.53 37.59
CA LEU A 134 1.19 34.69 38.80
C LEU A 134 2.00 35.22 39.99
N THR A 135 3.21 34.70 40.22
CA THR A 135 4.08 35.20 41.31
C THR A 135 4.53 36.63 41.06
N LYS A 136 4.84 37.01 39.80
CA LYS A 136 5.18 38.40 39.46
C LYS A 136 4.00 39.35 39.66
N LYS A 137 2.78 38.93 39.29
CA LYS A 137 1.57 39.76 39.52
C LYS A 137 1.27 39.96 41.01
N ASN A 138 1.59 38.99 41.87
CA ASN A 138 1.44 39.13 43.32
C ASN A 138 2.56 39.97 43.95
N ASN A 139 3.78 39.96 43.41
CA ASN A 139 4.88 40.77 43.94
C ASN A 139 4.89 42.22 43.40
N GLU A 140 4.38 42.47 42.19
CA GLU A 140 4.24 43.85 41.64
C GLU A 140 3.16 44.68 42.35
N SER A 141 2.34 44.08 43.21
CA SER A 141 1.41 44.81 44.08
C SER A 141 2.00 45.22 45.43
N ASP A 142 3.20 44.77 45.82
CA ASP A 142 3.73 45.01 47.17
C ASP A 142 5.08 45.73 47.29
N GLU A 143 6.04 45.64 46.35
CA GLU A 143 7.36 46.28 46.61
C GLU A 143 8.05 46.86 45.37
N SER A 144 8.04 48.20 45.31
CA SER A 144 9.05 49.00 44.61
C SER A 144 10.33 49.08 45.47
N SER A 145 11.36 48.34 45.10
CA SER A 145 12.80 48.67 45.21
C SER A 145 13.66 47.42 45.35
N SER A 146 14.80 47.43 44.68
CA SER A 146 16.02 46.63 44.91
C SER A 146 16.44 45.81 43.69
N ASP A 147 17.60 46.23 43.24
CA ASP A 147 18.42 45.85 42.10
C ASP A 147 19.21 44.56 42.35
N ASP A 148 19.68 43.96 41.25
CA ASP A 148 20.84 43.07 41.08
C ASP A 148 21.13 41.92 42.06
N SER A 149 21.25 40.69 41.51
CA SER A 149 22.47 39.85 41.59
C SER A 149 22.18 38.37 41.25
N ASP A 150 22.81 37.93 40.15
CA ASP A 150 23.58 36.68 39.93
C ASP A 150 23.15 35.28 40.39
N SER A 151 23.73 34.33 39.62
CA SER A 151 24.07 32.94 39.97
C SER A 151 23.01 31.88 39.57
N ASP A 152 23.19 31.19 38.44
CA ASP A 152 24.14 30.10 38.15
C ASP A 152 23.64 28.70 38.61
N SER A 153 23.97 27.71 37.79
CA SER A 153 24.06 26.27 38.10
C SER A 153 22.81 25.38 38.05
N GLY A 154 22.94 24.26 37.32
CA GLY A 154 22.12 23.05 37.47
C GLY A 154 21.60 22.46 36.15
N SER A 155 22.49 21.96 35.27
CA SER A 155 22.85 20.53 35.17
C SER A 155 21.79 19.63 34.50
N GLY A 156 22.20 18.99 33.40
CA GLY A 156 21.40 18.01 32.65
C GLY A 156 22.02 17.64 31.31
N SER A 157 23.32 17.35 31.34
CA SER A 157 24.11 16.71 30.28
C SER A 157 23.53 15.35 29.89
N ASP A 158 24.03 14.84 28.76
CA ASP A 158 24.05 13.44 28.32
C ASP A 158 22.84 12.95 27.49
N ASN A 159 22.94 13.02 26.17
CA ASN A 159 23.63 11.97 25.41
C ASN A 159 23.66 12.32 23.91
N GLU A 160 24.83 12.73 23.42
CA GLU A 160 25.20 12.53 22.02
C GLU A 160 25.30 11.02 21.78
N SER A 161 24.48 10.49 20.88
CA SER A 161 24.83 9.28 20.15
C SER A 161 24.47 9.53 18.71
N GLU A 162 25.53 9.67 17.93
CA GLU A 162 25.57 9.62 16.50
C GLU A 162 24.74 8.45 15.95
N GLY A 163 24.11 8.72 14.81
CA GLY A 163 23.40 7.75 13.99
C GLY A 163 23.22 8.31 12.58
N LYS A 164 24.25 8.98 12.05
CA LYS A 164 24.45 9.15 10.62
C LYS A 164 24.85 7.78 10.06
N GLN A 165 23.86 6.97 9.71
CA GLN A 165 23.98 5.88 8.75
C GLN A 165 22.75 6.04 7.84
N ASN A 166 22.88 6.72 6.70
CA ASN A 166 23.03 6.06 5.41
C ASN A 166 22.50 4.62 5.41
N THR A 167 21.21 4.46 5.12
CA THR A 167 20.72 3.32 4.36
C THR A 167 19.97 3.87 3.16
N GLU A 168 20.78 4.23 2.18
CA GLU A 168 20.53 4.07 0.75
C GLU A 168 19.66 2.82 0.52
N VAL A 169 18.38 3.03 0.25
CA VAL A 169 17.55 1.99 -0.37
C VAL A 169 17.65 2.27 -1.86
N GLU A 170 18.83 1.92 -2.41
CA GLU A 170 19.05 1.77 -3.84
C GLU A 170 18.33 0.50 -4.33
N ASP A 171 17.67 0.67 -5.47
CA ASP A 171 17.09 -0.35 -6.34
C ASP A 171 17.90 -1.65 -6.44
N LYS A 172 17.35 -2.78 -5.96
CA LYS A 172 17.68 -4.13 -6.45
C LYS A 172 16.52 -5.10 -6.30
N ASP A 173 15.53 -5.01 -7.20
CA ASP A 173 14.71 -6.17 -7.58
C ASP A 173 14.76 -6.32 -9.10
N LYS A 174 15.92 -6.78 -9.57
CA LYS A 174 16.17 -7.23 -10.93
C LYS A 174 16.79 -8.63 -10.83
N VAL A 175 16.03 -9.62 -11.28
CA VAL A 175 16.47 -10.97 -11.71
C VAL A 175 16.83 -11.96 -10.58
N GLU A 176 15.85 -12.77 -10.18
CA GLU A 176 16.11 -14.21 -9.95
C GLU A 176 15.38 -14.98 -11.04
N LYS A 177 16.17 -15.33 -12.05
CA LYS A 177 15.87 -16.32 -13.07
C LYS A 177 17.02 -17.34 -12.94
N GLU A 178 16.93 -18.20 -11.94
CA GLU A 178 17.74 -19.41 -11.77
C GLU A 178 16.73 -20.55 -11.60
N GLU A 179 16.47 -21.38 -12.61
CA GLU A 179 17.30 -22.57 -12.91
C GLU A 179 17.68 -23.33 -11.64
N THR A 180 16.78 -24.21 -11.20
CA THR A 180 17.15 -25.41 -10.46
C THR A 180 16.65 -26.62 -11.26
N ASP A 181 17.62 -27.14 -12.02
CA ASP A 181 17.98 -28.55 -12.16
C ASP A 181 16.88 -29.62 -12.30
N ASP A 182 16.92 -30.23 -13.50
CA ASP A 182 16.73 -31.65 -13.79
C ASP A 182 16.61 -32.60 -12.59
N GLU A 183 15.40 -33.12 -12.36
CA GLU A 183 15.21 -34.46 -11.80
C GLU A 183 14.52 -35.34 -12.86
N LYS A 184 15.35 -35.87 -13.78
CA LYS A 184 15.05 -37.11 -14.50
C LYS A 184 14.95 -38.23 -13.47
N THR A 185 13.73 -38.57 -13.06
CA THR A 185 13.46 -39.88 -12.47
C THR A 185 13.09 -40.86 -13.58
N GLU A 186 14.09 -41.61 -14.01
CA GLU A 186 13.90 -42.86 -14.71
C GLU A 186 13.16 -43.84 -13.78
N VAL A 187 12.00 -44.33 -14.22
CA VAL A 187 11.41 -45.56 -13.67
C VAL A 187 11.26 -46.52 -14.84
N SER A 188 12.23 -47.43 -14.96
CA SER A 188 12.10 -48.68 -15.70
C SER A 188 11.02 -49.55 -15.06
N THR A 189 9.96 -49.85 -15.80
CA THR A 189 9.42 -51.21 -15.98
C THR A 189 8.57 -51.25 -17.25
#